data_AF-A0A2V6WUH3-F1
#
_entry.id   AF-A0A2V6WUH3-F1
#
_cell.length_a   1.000
_cell.length_b   1.000
_cell.length_c   1.000
_cell.angle_alpha   90.00
_cell.angle_beta   90.00
_cell.angle_gamma   90.00
#
_symmetry.space_group_name_H-M   'P 1'
#
loop_
_entity.id
_entity.type
_entity.pdbx_description
1 polymer ?
#
loop_
_entity_poly.entity_id
_entity_poly.type
_entity_poly.pdbx_seq_one_letter_code
_entity_poly.pdbx_strand_id
1 'polypeptide(L)' 'MTKAERVQAAIDRAPVDRVPYAFWRHFPDADRSPRALAEATLAFHARWGCDFIKLTPAGGYAVREWGCV' A
#
# COMPACT_ATOMS: atom_id res chain seq x y z
N MET A 1 -3.70 -17.61 10.64
CA MET A 1 -2.75 -17.19 9.59
C MET A 1 -2.32 -15.74 9.86
N THR A 2 -1.05 -15.42 9.70
CA THR A 2 -0.57 -14.03 9.64
C THR A 2 -1.12 -13.32 8.40
N LYS A 3 -1.05 -11.98 8.36
CA LYS A 3 -1.48 -11.20 7.18
C LYS A 3 -0.72 -11.61 5.92
N ALA A 4 0.59 -11.77 6.04
CA ALA A 4 1.46 -12.19 4.93
C ALA A 4 1.13 -13.61 4.45
N GLU A 5 0.97 -14.56 5.37
CA GLU A 5 0.54 -15.94 5.04
C GLU A 5 -0.79 -15.96 4.29
N ARG A 6 -1.78 -15.18 4.76
CA ARG A 6 -3.11 -15.11 4.13
C ARG A 6 -3.04 -14.59 2.70
N VAL A 7 -2.26 -13.54 2.46
CA VAL A 7 -2.09 -12.97 1.11
C VAL A 7 -1.39 -13.96 0.18
N GLN A 8 -0.32 -14.59 0.67
CA GLN A 8 0.42 -15.57 -0.14
C GLN A 8 -0.43 -16.79 -0.49
N ALA A 9 -1.15 -17.36 0.49
CA ALA A 9 -2.06 -18.48 0.27
C ALA A 9 -3.17 -18.14 -0.74
N ALA A 10 -3.73 -16.93 -0.69
CA ALA A 10 -4.73 -16.49 -1.67
C ALA A 10 -4.16 -16.40 -3.10
N ILE A 11 -2.93 -15.91 -3.27
CA ILE A 11 -2.23 -15.88 -4.57
C ILE A 11 -2.02 -17.29 -5.11
N ASP A 12 -1.62 -18.21 -4.24
CA ASP A 12 -1.34 -19.61 -4.58
C ASP A 12 -2.62 -20.46 -4.75
N ARG A 13 -3.81 -19.84 -4.64
CA ARG A 13 -5.13 -20.51 -4.67
C ARG A 13 -5.29 -21.58 -3.58
N ALA A 14 -4.59 -21.43 -2.47
CA ALA A 14 -4.72 -22.27 -1.29
C ALA A 14 -5.88 -21.80 -0.38
N PRO A 15 -6.38 -22.66 0.52
CA PRO A 15 -7.37 -22.26 1.52
C PRO A 15 -6.87 -21.10 2.40
N VAL A 16 -7.75 -20.16 2.71
CA VAL A 16 -7.48 -19.02 3.61
C VAL A 16 -8.54 -18.94 4.71
N ASP A 17 -8.16 -18.38 5.86
CA ASP A 17 -9.08 -18.18 7.00
C ASP A 17 -10.14 -17.10 6.73
N ARG A 18 -9.84 -16.11 5.88
CA ARG A 18 -10.79 -15.19 5.24
C ARG A 18 -10.18 -14.61 3.97
N VAL A 19 -11.01 -14.02 3.10
CA VAL A 19 -10.53 -13.29 1.91
C VAL A 19 -9.61 -12.13 2.35
N PRO A 20 -8.36 -12.03 1.85
CA PRO A 20 -7.50 -10.89 2.15
C PRO A 20 -8.00 -9.62 1.45
N TYR A 21 -7.81 -8.46 2.06
CA TYR A 21 -8.22 -7.18 1.49
C TYR A 21 -7.21 -6.06 1.77
N ALA A 22 -7.27 -5.01 0.96
CA ALA A 22 -6.63 -3.74 1.25
C ALA A 22 -7.40 -2.58 0.60
N PHE A 23 -7.37 -1.43 1.28
CA PHE A 23 -7.72 -0.14 0.71
C PHE A 23 -6.44 0.65 0.44
N TRP A 24 -6.49 1.53 -0.56
CA TRP A 24 -5.40 2.46 -0.86
C TRP A 24 -5.96 3.78 -1.39
N ARG A 25 -5.19 4.85 -1.21
CA ARG A 25 -5.48 6.19 -1.73
C ARG A 25 -4.20 6.98 -1.86
N HIS A 26 -4.22 8.00 -2.70
CA HIS A 26 -3.17 9.02 -2.70
C HIS A 26 -3.24 9.87 -1.42
N PHE A 27 -2.08 10.40 -1.03
CA PHE A 27 -1.90 11.36 0.04
C PHE A 27 -1.19 12.62 -0.50
N PRO A 28 -1.84 13.45 -1.33
CA PRO A 28 -1.18 14.55 -2.04
C PRO A 28 -0.42 15.55 -1.15
N ASP A 29 -0.87 15.71 0.10
CA ASP A 29 -0.24 16.60 1.08
C ASP A 29 1.03 15.99 1.71
N ALA A 30 1.21 14.66 1.62
CA ALA A 30 2.30 13.91 2.25
C ALA A 30 3.20 13.18 1.25
N ASP A 31 2.75 12.95 0.02
CA ASP A 31 3.42 12.07 -0.97
C ASP A 31 4.63 12.69 -1.68
N ARG A 32 4.96 13.95 -1.34
CA ARG A 32 6.19 14.64 -1.77
C ARG A 32 7.39 14.39 -0.84
N SER A 33 7.17 13.79 0.33
CA SER A 33 8.22 13.41 1.27
C SER A 33 8.17 11.90 1.48
N PRO A 34 9.27 11.16 1.25
CA PRO A 34 9.29 9.70 1.46
C PRO A 34 8.88 9.30 2.88
N ARG A 35 9.34 10.06 3.88
CA ARG A 35 9.00 9.83 5.29
C ARG A 35 7.51 10.09 5.55
N ALA A 36 6.99 11.23 5.10
CA ALA A 36 5.59 11.59 5.34
C ALA A 36 4.64 10.64 4.62
N LEU A 37 4.98 10.19 3.41
CA LEU A 37 4.23 9.17 2.68
C LEU A 37 4.18 7.86 3.46
N ALA A 38 5.32 7.41 4.00
CA ALA A 38 5.39 6.17 4.78
C ALA A 38 4.52 6.27 6.04
N GLU A 39 4.62 7.37 6.78
CA GLU A 39 3.84 7.61 8.01
C GLU A 39 2.33 7.65 7.71
N ALA A 40 1.90 8.41 6.71
CA ALA A 40 0.50 8.50 6.31
C ALA A 40 -0.05 7.14 5.84
N THR A 41 0.74 6.39 5.08
CA THR A 41 0.35 5.06 4.58
C THR A 41 0.22 4.05 5.72
N LEU A 42 1.17 4.04 6.66
CA LEU A 42 1.13 3.16 7.84
C LEU A 42 -0.06 3.48 8.75
N ALA A 43 -0.33 4.76 9.00
CA ALA A 43 -1.47 5.19 9.80
C ALA A 43 -2.80 4.76 9.15
N PHE A 44 -2.94 4.93 7.83
CA PHE A 44 -4.12 4.49 7.09
C PHE A 44 -4.29 2.96 7.12
N HIS A 45 -3.21 2.22 6.91
CA HIS A 45 -3.20 0.76 7.00
C HIS A 45 -3.60 0.27 8.41
N ALA A 46 -3.06 0.90 9.46
CA ALA A 46 -3.41 0.57 10.84
C ALA A 46 -4.89 0.85 11.14
N ARG A 47 -5.43 1.98 10.66
CA ARG A 47 -6.84 2.35 10.85
C ARG A 47 -7.82 1.31 10.28
N TRP A 48 -7.50 0.74 9.12
CA TRP A 48 -8.40 -0.17 8.42
C TRP A 48 -8.04 -1.64 8.58
N GLY A 49 -6.90 -1.97 9.19
CA GLY A 49 -6.51 -3.35 9.44
C GLY A 49 -6.21 -4.17 8.18
N CYS A 50 -5.92 -3.53 7.04
CA CYS A 50 -5.64 -4.17 5.75
C CYS A 50 -4.59 -5.30 5.87
N ASP A 51 -4.61 -6.26 4.94
CA ASP A 51 -3.68 -7.39 4.93
C ASP A 51 -2.34 -7.07 4.26
N PHE A 52 -2.31 -6.04 3.40
CA PHE A 52 -1.11 -5.56 2.74
C PHE A 52 -1.19 -4.05 2.48
N ILE A 53 -0.05 -3.46 2.16
CA ILE A 53 0.07 -2.05 1.79
C ILE A 53 0.33 -1.96 0.29
N LYS A 54 -0.54 -1.25 -0.43
CA LYS A 54 -0.20 -0.72 -1.75
C LYS A 54 0.32 0.70 -1.58
N LEU A 55 1.60 0.91 -1.81
CA LEU A 55 2.21 2.23 -1.77
C LEU A 55 1.80 3.04 -3.00
N THR A 56 1.36 4.28 -2.81
CA THR A 56 0.95 5.17 -3.90
C THR A 56 1.66 6.51 -3.78
N PRO A 57 2.90 6.62 -4.31
CA PRO A 57 3.62 7.90 -4.37
C PRO A 57 2.91 8.92 -5.27
N ALA A 58 3.44 10.14 -5.29
CA ALA A 58 2.94 11.21 -6.14
C ALA A 58 2.85 10.76 -7.61
N GLY A 59 1.80 11.21 -8.31
CA GLY A 59 1.62 10.95 -9.74
C GLY A 59 2.84 11.38 -10.55
N GLY A 60 3.28 10.51 -11.47
CA GLY A 60 4.43 10.80 -12.33
C GLY A 60 5.79 10.79 -11.63
N TYR A 61 5.89 10.38 -10.35
CA TYR A 61 7.18 10.36 -9.63
C TYR A 61 8.28 9.61 -10.41
N ALA A 62 7.91 8.51 -11.08
CA ALA A 62 8.84 7.67 -11.82
C ALA A 62 9.43 8.36 -13.07
N VAL A 63 8.71 9.32 -13.66
CA VAL A 63 9.11 10.02 -14.90
C VAL A 63 9.63 11.43 -14.65
N ARG A 64 9.38 12.01 -13.46
CA ARG A 64 9.91 13.32 -13.07
C ARG A 64 11.44 13.37 -13.09
N GLU A 65 12.09 12.30 -12.64
CA GLU A 65 13.56 12.17 -12.70
C GLU A 65 14.09 12.10 -14.15
N TRP A 66 13.21 11.85 -15.13
CA TRP A 66 13.52 11.89 -16.56
C TRP A 66 13.23 13.26 -17.20
N GLY A 67 12.80 14.26 -16.41
CA GLY A 67 12.51 15.62 -16.89
C GLY A 67 11.08 15.87 -17.38
N CYS A 68 10.15 14.91 -17.18
CA CYS A 68 8.74 15.11 -17.52
C CYS A 68 8.04 16.06 -16.52
N VAL A 69 7.17 16.95 -17.04
CA VAL A 69 6.37 17.92 -16.28
C VAL A 69 4.88 17.56 -16.24
#